data_AF-A0A8T7LB27-F1
#
_entry.id   AF-A0A8T7LB27-F1
#
_cell.length_a   1.000
_cell.length_b   1.000
_cell.length_c   1.000
_cell.angle_alpha   90.00
_cell.angle_beta   90.00
_cell.angle_gamma   90.00
#
_symmetry.space_group_name_H-M   'P 1'
#
loop_
_entity.id
_entity.type
_entity.pdbx_description
1 polymer ?
#
loop_
_entity_poly.entity_id
_entity_poly.type
_entity_poly.pdbx_seq_one_letter_code
_entity_poly.pdbx_strand_id
1 'polypeptide(L)'
;MFRRIDRSTTLARWLERLTGFLARRRGLPVVIGIVFVIIGFVLQLVEMYAPSVAVHLFAVVFHNLGVILALIGVLLAEPLGR
;
A
#
# COMPACT_ATOMS: atom_id res chain seq x y z
N MET A 1 2.08 3.23 26.29
CA MET A 1 1.37 1.96 25.99
C MET A 1 1.97 1.15 24.81
N PHE A 2 3.18 1.44 24.32
CA PHE A 2 3.78 0.74 23.16
C PHE A 2 4.68 -0.47 23.48
N ARG A 3 4.94 -0.78 24.76
CA ARG A 3 5.86 -1.86 25.17
C ARG A 3 5.44 -3.29 24.83
N ARG A 4 4.20 -3.54 24.37
CA ARG A 4 3.71 -4.89 24.04
C ARG A 4 3.95 -5.32 22.59
N ILE A 5 4.13 -4.38 21.65
CA ILE A 5 4.44 -4.71 20.25
C ILE A 5 5.91 -5.19 20.11
N ASP A 6 6.77 -4.69 21.00
CA ASP A 6 8.23 -4.93 21.01
C ASP A 6 8.64 -6.37 21.37
N ARG A 7 7.75 -7.17 21.98
CA ARG A 7 8.06 -8.57 22.34
C ARG A 7 7.86 -9.56 21.20
N SER A 8 7.21 -9.17 20.11
CA SER A 8 7.01 -10.05 18.97
C SER A 8 8.24 -9.99 18.07
N THR A 9 9.25 -10.79 18.41
CA THR A 9 10.44 -10.96 17.56
C THR A 9 10.06 -11.39 16.13
N THR A 10 8.87 -11.98 15.94
CA THR A 10 8.30 -12.37 14.65
C THR A 10 7.79 -11.16 13.87
N LEU A 11 7.05 -10.24 14.49
CA LEU A 11 6.60 -8.99 13.86
C LEU A 11 7.78 -8.08 13.54
N ALA A 12 8.73 -7.94 14.47
CA ALA A 12 9.94 -7.16 14.24
C ALA A 12 10.72 -7.68 13.02
N ARG A 13 10.95 -9.00 12.94
CA ARG A 13 11.60 -9.64 11.78
C ARG A 13 10.80 -9.52 10.49
N TRP A 14 9.48 -9.54 10.56
CA TRP A 14 8.62 -9.31 9.38
C TRP A 14 8.71 -7.87 8.89
N LEU A 15 8.69 -6.91 9.82
CA LEU A 15 8.86 -5.49 9.52
C LEU A 15 10.24 -5.21 8.93
N GLU A 16 11.30 -5.79 9.49
CA GLU A 16 12.68 -5.72 8.98
C GLU A 16 12.81 -6.30 7.56
N ARG A 17 12.12 -7.39 7.28
CA ARG A 17 12.10 -7.97 5.93
C ARG A 17 11.33 -7.08 4.97
N LEU A 18 10.19 -6.55 5.37
CA LEU A 18 9.41 -5.63 4.55
C LEU A 18 10.19 -4.34 4.28
N THR A 19 10.77 -3.72 5.29
CA THR A 19 11.59 -2.51 5.15
C THR A 19 12.85 -2.79 4.36
N GLY A 20 13.52 -3.92 4.57
CA GLY A 20 14.69 -4.35 3.80
C GLY A 20 14.37 -4.64 2.32
N PHE A 21 13.18 -5.17 2.02
CA PHE A 21 12.73 -5.41 0.65
C PHE A 21 12.31 -4.11 -0.05
N LEU A 22 11.60 -3.23 0.67
CA LEU A 22 11.25 -1.89 0.19
C LEU A 22 12.49 -1.01 -0.05
N ALA A 23 13.50 -1.08 0.83
CA ALA A 23 14.73 -0.30 0.72
C ALA A 23 15.63 -0.77 -0.43
N ARG A 24 15.63 -2.06 -0.76
CA ARG A 24 16.43 -2.62 -1.88
C ARG A 24 15.82 -2.36 -3.24
N ARG A 25 14.49 -2.21 -3.35
CA ARG A 25 13.79 -1.93 -4.61
C ARG A 25 13.15 -0.55 -4.55
N ARG A 26 13.98 0.48 -4.63
CA ARG A 26 13.58 1.89 -4.75
C ARG A 26 12.57 2.01 -5.91
N GLY A 27 11.37 2.51 -5.62
CA GLY A 27 10.26 2.62 -6.58
C GLY A 27 9.24 1.47 -6.58
N LEU A 28 9.53 0.31 -5.97
CA LEU A 28 8.56 -0.78 -5.85
C LEU A 28 7.28 -0.38 -5.08
N PRO A 29 7.33 0.38 -3.97
CA PRO A 29 6.11 0.79 -3.29
C PRO A 29 5.25 1.71 -4.17
N VAL A 30 5.87 2.54 -5.00
CA VAL A 30 5.17 3.39 -5.99
C VAL A 30 4.44 2.52 -7.00
N VAL A 31 5.12 1.55 -7.59
CA VAL A 31 4.52 0.65 -8.59
C VAL A 31 3.37 -0.16 -7.99
N ILE A 32 3.54 -0.70 -6.78
CA ILE A 32 2.48 -1.43 -6.08
C ILE A 32 1.29 -0.49 -5.81
N GLY A 33 1.55 0.73 -5.35
CA GLY A 33 0.52 1.74 -5.13
C GLY A 33 -0.28 2.05 -6.38
N ILE A 34 0.40 2.29 -7.51
CA ILE A 34 -0.23 2.53 -8.82
C ILE A 34 -1.12 1.35 -9.22
N VAL A 35 -0.63 0.11 -9.09
CA VAL A 35 -1.42 -1.09 -9.41
C VAL A 35 -2.70 -1.15 -8.57
N PHE A 36 -2.60 -0.87 -7.26
CA PHE A 36 -3.76 -0.85 -6.37
C PHE A 36 -4.76 0.25 -6.73
N VAL A 37 -4.28 1.44 -7.12
CA VAL A 37 -5.14 2.54 -7.61
C VAL A 37 -5.89 2.12 -8.87
N ILE A 38 -5.20 1.49 -9.83
CA ILE A 38 -5.81 0.99 -11.07
C ILE A 38 -6.89 -0.06 -10.76
N ILE A 39 -6.60 -1.01 -9.88
CA ILE A 39 -7.58 -2.02 -9.45
C ILE A 39 -8.79 -1.36 -8.81
N GLY A 40 -8.57 -0.41 -7.88
CA GLY A 40 -9.66 0.35 -7.26
C GLY A 40 -10.51 1.10 -8.28
N PHE A 41 -9.89 1.72 -9.28
CA PHE A 41 -10.59 2.40 -10.37
C PHE A 41 -11.44 1.43 -11.21
N VAL A 42 -10.89 0.26 -11.58
CA VAL A 42 -11.64 -0.77 -12.31
C VAL A 42 -12.84 -1.24 -11.48
N LEU A 43 -12.67 -1.43 -10.16
CA LEU A 43 -13.78 -1.80 -9.28
C LEU A 43 -14.86 -0.71 -9.20
N GLN A 44 -14.49 0.59 -9.21
CA GLN A 44 -15.47 1.68 -9.29
C GLN A 44 -16.24 1.65 -10.62
N LEU A 45 -15.58 1.34 -11.73
CA LEU A 45 -16.26 1.16 -13.03
C LEU A 45 -17.22 -0.03 -12.98
N VAL A 46 -16.83 -1.15 -12.35
CA VAL A 46 -17.72 -2.31 -12.17
C VAL A 46 -18.91 -1.95 -11.30
N GLU A 47 -18.70 -1.18 -10.23
CA GLU A 47 -19.78 -0.70 -9.34
C GLU A 47 -20.86 0.08 -10.10
N MET A 48 -20.47 0.86 -11.12
CA MET A 48 -21.41 1.62 -11.96
C MET A 48 -22.43 0.72 -12.65
N TYR A 49 -22.04 -0.49 -13.05
CA TYR A 49 -22.92 -1.45 -13.73
C TYR A 49 -23.51 -2.51 -12.79
N ALA A 50 -22.86 -2.78 -11.66
CA ALA A 50 -23.26 -3.75 -10.66
C ALA A 50 -23.15 -3.14 -9.25
N PRO A 51 -24.09 -2.27 -8.87
CA PRO A 51 -24.05 -1.58 -7.58
C PRO A 51 -24.21 -2.59 -6.46
N SER A 52 -23.13 -2.81 -5.71
CA SER A 52 -23.11 -3.68 -4.54
C SER A 52 -22.21 -3.09 -3.48
N VAL A 53 -22.66 -3.18 -2.22
CA VAL A 53 -21.93 -2.65 -1.07
C VAL A 53 -20.54 -3.28 -0.95
N ALA A 54 -20.40 -4.56 -1.30
CA ALA A 54 -19.12 -5.24 -1.29
C ALA A 54 -18.14 -4.65 -2.31
N VAL A 55 -18.56 -4.46 -3.56
CA VAL A 55 -17.71 -3.89 -4.61
C VAL A 55 -17.33 -2.45 -4.26
N HIS A 56 -18.26 -1.67 -3.72
CA HIS A 56 -17.99 -0.30 -3.24
C HIS A 56 -16.88 -0.29 -2.18
N LEU A 57 -17.00 -1.15 -1.15
CA LEU A 57 -16.00 -1.22 -0.08
C LEU A 57 -14.63 -1.63 -0.62
N PHE A 58 -14.56 -2.64 -1.49
CA PHE A 58 -13.28 -3.03 -2.10
C PHE A 58 -12.72 -1.90 -2.97
N ALA A 59 -13.54 -1.25 -3.80
CA ALA A 59 -13.12 -0.16 -4.65
C ALA A 59 -12.48 0.98 -3.84
N VAL A 60 -13.15 1.43 -2.78
CA VAL A 60 -12.66 2.48 -1.88
C VAL A 60 -11.39 2.05 -1.16
N VAL A 61 -11.36 0.84 -0.59
CA VAL A 61 -10.19 0.36 0.17
C VAL A 61 -8.96 0.20 -0.73
N PHE A 62 -9.10 -0.45 -1.88
CA PHE A 62 -7.99 -0.65 -2.82
C PHE A 62 -7.46 0.68 -3.34
N HIS A 63 -8.35 1.63 -3.68
CA HIS A 63 -7.94 2.93 -4.17
C HIS A 63 -7.17 3.72 -3.10
N ASN A 64 -7.70 3.83 -1.89
CA ASN A 64 -7.04 4.58 -0.81
C ASN A 64 -5.72 3.93 -0.36
N LEU A 65 -5.67 2.60 -0.25
CA LEU A 65 -4.43 1.88 0.04
C LEU A 65 -3.40 2.09 -1.07
N GLY A 66 -3.83 2.08 -2.33
CA GLY A 66 -2.97 2.35 -3.47
C GLY A 66 -2.38 3.75 -3.43
N VAL A 67 -3.19 4.77 -3.15
CA VAL A 67 -2.73 6.15 -2.99
C VAL A 67 -1.73 6.27 -1.85
N ILE A 68 -2.02 5.71 -0.67
CA ILE A 68 -1.11 5.75 0.48
C ILE A 68 0.23 5.07 0.16
N LEU A 69 0.20 3.88 -0.46
CA LEU A 69 1.40 3.16 -0.87
C LEU A 69 2.21 3.93 -1.92
N ALA A 70 1.53 4.56 -2.88
CA ALA A 70 2.17 5.39 -3.89
C ALA A 70 2.87 6.60 -3.26
N LEU A 71 2.19 7.32 -2.35
CA LEU A 71 2.74 8.46 -1.63
C LEU A 71 3.93 8.06 -0.74
N ILE A 72 3.83 6.94 0.00
CA ILE A 72 4.95 6.40 0.77
C ILE A 72 6.11 6.06 -0.16
N GLY A 73 5.82 5.45 -1.32
CA GLY A 73 6.83 5.13 -2.30
C GLY A 73 7.55 6.35 -2.86
N VAL A 74 6.82 7.42 -3.16
CA VAL A 74 7.37 8.70 -3.64
C VAL A 74 8.24 9.31 -2.54
N LEU A 75 7.72 9.37 -1.31
CA LEU A 75 8.44 9.92 -0.17
C LEU A 75 9.71 9.14 0.19
N LEU A 76 9.74 7.83 -0.08
CA LEU A 76 10.94 7.00 0.05
C LEU A 76 11.90 7.12 -1.15
N ALA A 77 11.42 7.54 -2.32
CA ALA A 77 12.23 7.78 -3.50
C ALA A 77 12.89 9.18 -3.48
N GLU A 78 12.23 10.15 -2.85
CA GLU A 78 12.63 11.56 -2.79
C GLU A 78 13.94 11.87 -2.02
N PRO A 79 14.34 11.19 -0.92
CA PRO A 79 15.59 11.52 -0.21
C PRO A 79 16.88 11.10 -0.94
N LEU A 80 16.80 10.73 -2.23
CA LEU A 80 17.92 10.30 -3.07
C LEU A 80 18.08 11.11 -4.35
N GLY A 81 17.38 12.24 -4.46
CA GLY A 81 17.82 13.31 -5.34
C GLY A 81 19.21 13.76 -4.91
N ARG A 82 20.20 13.50 -5.75
CA ARG A 82 21.33 14.42 -5.86
C ARG A 82 20.84 15.72 -6.48
#